data_AF-A0A178FTL1-F1
#
_entry.id   AF-A0A178FTL1-F1
#
_cell.length_a   1.000
_cell.length_b   1.000
_cell.length_c   1.000
_cell.angle_alpha   90.00
_cell.angle_beta   90.00
_cell.angle_gamma   90.00
#
_symmetry.space_group_name_H-M   'P 1'
#
loop_
_entity.id
_entity.type
_entity.pdbx_description
1 polymer ?
#
loop_
_entity_poly.entity_id
_entity_poly.type
_entity_poly.pdbx_seq_one_letter_code
_entity_poly.pdbx_strand_id
1 'polypeptide(L)'
;MVSSRQLILASGYFREQFDGPWKLKHQTNSRHVFQLPLKCTNSEAFMILIKILHGHSMNVPRKVTLRTLTDIALLVDTYKCLEAAESFADTWICALNSRLPKTYSEIAHMWTYIAYVFEKTHIFQMMMKLAVKSSKRRITSHLPIPPTVFLKVEKQREALILRVLEFTNRTVSRLEHVATSNNCVSAAIILGTLSVLLAGLRLLGHKASQSFHYASFATISKALNQLNIEKTPSIRHRTKAISSCLEALERGIKGLQLCDVYEK
;
A
#
# COMPACT_ATOMS: atom_id res chain seq x y z
N MET A 1 -14.25 12.16 -33.63
CA MET A 1 -15.24 11.06 -33.55
C MET A 1 -14.47 9.75 -33.58
N VAL A 2 -14.66 8.84 -32.61
CA VAL A 2 -14.01 7.51 -32.60
C VAL A 2 -14.90 6.53 -33.36
N SER A 3 -14.33 5.64 -34.17
CA SER A 3 -15.09 4.52 -34.72
C SER A 3 -15.46 3.54 -33.60
N SER A 4 -16.71 3.09 -33.55
CA SER A 4 -17.16 2.08 -32.58
C SER A 4 -16.32 0.80 -32.66
N ARG A 5 -15.86 0.41 -33.86
CA ARG A 5 -14.96 -0.73 -34.05
C ARG A 5 -13.65 -0.59 -33.28
N GLN A 6 -13.04 0.59 -33.30
CA GLN A 6 -11.77 0.83 -32.58
C GLN A 6 -11.97 0.77 -31.07
N LEU A 7 -13.09 1.30 -30.57
CA LEU A 7 -13.43 1.23 -29.14
C LEU A 7 -13.68 -0.21 -28.68
N ILE A 8 -14.42 -1.02 -29.45
CA ILE A 8 -14.70 -2.43 -29.13
C ILE A 8 -13.42 -3.26 -29.05
N LEU A 9 -12.46 -2.99 -29.93
CA LEU A 9 -11.17 -3.68 -29.94
C LEU A 9 -10.33 -3.31 -28.72
N ALA A 10 -10.27 -2.02 -28.37
CA ALA A 10 -9.38 -1.51 -27.34
C ALA A 10 -9.96 -1.56 -25.91
N SER A 11 -11.25 -1.86 -25.73
CA SER A 11 -11.94 -1.78 -24.44
C SER A 11 -12.99 -2.87 -24.26
N GLY A 12 -12.85 -3.64 -23.19
CA GLY A 12 -13.85 -4.64 -22.81
C GLY A 12 -15.21 -4.03 -22.46
N TYR A 13 -15.23 -2.83 -21.86
CA TYR A 13 -16.47 -2.11 -21.57
C TYR A 13 -17.24 -1.77 -22.85
N PHE A 14 -16.57 -1.18 -23.85
CA PHE A 14 -17.23 -0.82 -25.10
C PHE A 14 -17.66 -2.04 -25.90
N ARG A 15 -16.90 -3.14 -25.86
CA ARG A 15 -17.34 -4.44 -26.39
C ARG A 15 -18.65 -4.89 -25.76
N GLU A 16 -18.71 -4.96 -24.43
CA GLU A 16 -19.93 -5.35 -23.70
C GLU A 16 -21.14 -4.45 -24.02
N GLN A 17 -20.93 -3.13 -24.13
CA GLN A 17 -22.01 -2.18 -24.43
C GLN A 17 -22.49 -2.27 -25.89
N PHE A 18 -21.56 -2.30 -26.85
CA PHE A 18 -21.86 -2.27 -28.28
C PHE A 18 -22.20 -3.63 -28.88
N ASP A 19 -21.87 -4.74 -28.21
CA ASP A 19 -22.37 -6.07 -28.57
C ASP A 19 -23.65 -6.44 -27.81
N GLY A 20 -24.04 -5.64 -26.80
CA GLY A 20 -25.17 -5.89 -25.90
C GLY A 20 -26.31 -4.85 -26.00
N PRO A 21 -26.77 -4.27 -24.87
CA PRO A 21 -28.02 -3.48 -24.79
C PRO A 21 -28.08 -2.30 -25.74
N TRP A 22 -26.95 -1.68 -26.08
CA TRP A 22 -26.92 -0.50 -26.94
C TRP A 22 -27.22 -0.87 -28.40
N LYS A 23 -26.66 -1.98 -28.89
CA LYS A 23 -26.96 -2.51 -30.23
C LYS A 23 -28.44 -2.83 -30.41
N LEU A 24 -29.07 -3.38 -29.37
CA LEU A 24 -30.48 -3.74 -29.39
C LEU A 24 -31.41 -2.52 -29.43
N LYS A 25 -31.02 -1.40 -28.80
CA LYS A 25 -31.82 -0.17 -28.74
C LYS A 25 -31.65 0.77 -29.93
N HIS A 26 -30.59 0.61 -30.73
CA HIS A 26 -30.18 1.58 -31.75
C HIS A 26 -29.94 0.97 -33.14
N GLN A 27 -30.75 -0.03 -33.54
CA GLN A 27 -30.67 -0.71 -34.84
C GLN A 27 -31.08 0.16 -36.06
N THR A 28 -31.55 1.39 -35.86
CA THR A 28 -32.06 2.26 -36.94
C THR A 28 -30.95 3.12 -37.57
N ASN A 29 -31.12 3.49 -38.85
CA ASN A 29 -30.18 4.26 -39.69
C ASN A 29 -29.89 5.72 -39.24
N SER A 30 -30.24 6.11 -38.01
CA SER A 30 -29.95 7.44 -37.47
C SER A 30 -28.54 7.52 -36.85
N ARG A 31 -27.97 8.74 -36.84
CA ARG A 31 -26.76 9.01 -36.04
C ARG A 31 -27.14 8.98 -34.56
N HIS A 32 -26.51 8.11 -33.80
CA HIS A 32 -26.70 7.99 -32.36
C HIS A 32 -25.46 8.50 -31.63
N VAL A 33 -25.66 9.28 -30.57
CA VAL A 33 -24.59 9.74 -29.68
C VAL A 33 -24.58 8.85 -28.44
N PHE A 34 -23.49 8.10 -28.24
CA PHE A 34 -23.30 7.34 -27.01
C PHE A 34 -22.82 8.27 -25.90
N GLN A 35 -23.63 8.46 -24.85
CA GLN A 35 -23.24 9.24 -23.68
C GLN A 35 -22.45 8.35 -22.71
N LEU A 36 -21.20 8.74 -22.45
CA LEU A 36 -20.34 8.03 -21.52
C LEU A 36 -20.63 8.48 -20.08
N PRO A 37 -20.88 7.56 -19.14
CA PRO A 37 -20.86 7.91 -17.74
C PRO A 37 -19.43 8.31 -17.36
N LEU A 38 -19.21 9.60 -17.14
CA LEU A 38 -17.94 10.14 -16.68
C LEU A 38 -17.77 9.80 -15.20
N LYS A 39 -16.91 8.83 -14.89
CA LYS A 39 -16.52 8.51 -13.51
C LYS A 39 -15.34 9.36 -13.01
N CYS A 40 -14.76 10.21 -13.86
CA CYS A 40 -13.70 11.14 -13.47
C CYS A 40 -14.12 12.59 -13.75
N THR A 41 -13.73 13.50 -12.86
CA THR A 41 -13.91 14.95 -13.03
C THR A 41 -12.76 15.60 -13.79
N ASN A 42 -11.67 14.87 -14.03
CA ASN A 42 -10.49 15.36 -14.72
C ASN A 42 -10.62 15.20 -16.24
N SER A 43 -11.02 16.28 -16.91
CA SER A 43 -11.17 16.30 -18.37
C SER A 43 -9.86 16.02 -19.12
N GLU A 44 -8.70 16.40 -18.57
CA GLU A 44 -7.39 16.13 -19.16
C GLU A 44 -7.11 14.63 -19.22
N ALA A 45 -7.32 13.92 -18.11
CA ALA A 45 -7.13 12.47 -18.03
C ALA A 45 -8.01 11.73 -19.06
N PHE A 46 -9.27 12.16 -19.18
CA PHE A 46 -10.19 11.61 -20.18
C PHE A 46 -9.72 11.87 -21.60
N MET A 47 -9.29 13.10 -21.92
CA MET A 47 -8.77 13.44 -23.24
C MET A 47 -7.52 12.64 -23.59
N ILE A 48 -6.64 12.39 -22.63
CA ILE A 48 -5.46 11.53 -22.82
C ILE A 48 -5.89 10.11 -23.17
N LEU A 49 -6.82 9.51 -22.41
CA LEU A 49 -7.29 8.16 -22.69
C LEU A 49 -7.95 8.06 -24.07
N ILE A 50 -8.79 9.02 -24.44
CA ILE A 50 -9.43 9.04 -25.76
C ILE A 50 -8.38 9.12 -26.88
N LYS A 51 -7.32 9.94 -26.74
CA LYS A 51 -6.21 9.98 -27.70
C LYS A 51 -5.50 8.63 -27.83
N ILE A 52 -5.31 7.91 -26.72
CA ILE A 52 -4.75 6.55 -26.72
C ILE A 52 -5.65 5.60 -27.50
N LEU A 53 -6.95 5.56 -27.18
CA LEU A 53 -7.92 4.68 -27.85
C LEU A 53 -8.08 5.00 -29.35
N HIS A 54 -7.83 6.25 -29.75
CA HIS A 54 -7.79 6.68 -31.14
C HIS A 54 -6.52 6.27 -31.91
N GLY A 55 -5.48 5.78 -31.23
CA GLY A 55 -4.17 5.54 -31.84
C GLY A 55 -3.39 6.83 -32.13
N HIS A 56 -3.80 7.98 -31.58
CA HIS A 56 -3.10 9.26 -31.73
C HIS A 56 -1.92 9.38 -30.75
N SER A 57 -1.04 8.38 -30.75
CA SER A 57 0.07 8.23 -29.79
C SER A 57 1.01 9.44 -29.72
N MET A 58 1.25 10.11 -30.85
CA MET A 58 2.08 11.33 -30.92
C MET A 58 1.49 12.52 -30.14
N ASN A 59 0.17 12.53 -29.91
CA ASN A 59 -0.53 13.60 -29.19
C ASN A 59 -0.73 13.28 -27.70
N VAL A 60 -0.22 12.15 -27.22
CA VAL A 60 -0.23 11.73 -25.83
C VAL A 60 0.98 12.34 -25.11
N PRO A 61 0.79 13.07 -23.99
CA PRO A 61 1.89 13.72 -23.29
C PRO A 61 2.87 12.69 -22.73
N ARG A 62 4.17 12.98 -22.81
CA ARG A 62 5.24 12.10 -22.26
C ARG A 62 5.39 12.20 -20.74
N LYS A 63 4.83 13.24 -20.13
CA LYS A 63 4.86 13.49 -18.69
C LYS A 63 3.45 13.86 -18.23
N VAL A 64 3.05 13.31 -17.09
CA VAL A 64 1.79 13.64 -16.42
C VAL A 64 2.05 13.77 -14.93
N THR A 65 1.13 14.42 -14.20
CA THR A 65 1.19 14.43 -12.74
C THR A 65 0.75 13.07 -12.17
N LEU A 66 1.14 12.77 -10.93
CA LEU A 66 0.68 11.54 -10.25
C LEU A 66 -0.85 11.48 -10.15
N ARG A 67 -1.49 12.65 -9.92
CA ARG A 67 -2.95 12.74 -9.86
C ARG A 67 -3.57 12.42 -11.22
N THR A 68 -3.09 13.04 -12.30
CA THR A 68 -3.56 12.73 -13.67
C THR A 68 -3.35 11.25 -14.00
N LEU A 69 -2.23 10.64 -13.62
CA LEU A 69 -2.00 9.20 -13.82
C LEU A 69 -2.99 8.33 -13.03
N THR A 70 -3.35 8.74 -11.81
CA THR A 70 -4.35 8.05 -10.98
C THR A 70 -5.74 8.16 -11.61
N ASP A 71 -6.10 9.33 -12.14
CA ASP A 71 -7.36 9.55 -12.85
C ASP A 71 -7.40 8.72 -14.15
N ILE A 72 -6.29 8.63 -14.88
CA ILE A 72 -6.18 7.73 -16.04
C ILE A 72 -6.35 6.27 -15.61
N ALA A 73 -5.73 5.83 -14.51
CA ALA A 73 -5.91 4.48 -13.97
C ALA A 73 -7.39 4.19 -13.67
N LEU A 74 -8.10 5.13 -13.05
CA LEU A 74 -9.54 5.00 -12.78
C LEU A 74 -10.35 4.80 -14.06
N LEU A 75 -10.03 5.54 -15.13
CA LEU A 75 -10.70 5.40 -16.41
C LEU A 75 -10.34 4.08 -17.11
N VAL A 76 -9.07 3.65 -17.03
CA VAL A 76 -8.60 2.38 -17.60
C VAL A 76 -9.31 1.19 -16.97
N ASP A 77 -9.43 1.20 -15.64
CA ASP A 77 -10.17 0.20 -14.86
C ASP A 77 -11.67 0.23 -15.21
N THR A 78 -12.26 1.44 -15.26
CA THR A 78 -13.68 1.64 -15.61
C THR A 78 -14.01 1.14 -17.01
N TYR A 79 -13.17 1.43 -18.00
CA TYR A 79 -13.40 1.07 -19.39
C TYR A 79 -12.72 -0.24 -19.79
N LYS A 80 -12.07 -0.96 -18.86
CA LYS A 80 -11.41 -2.25 -19.12
C LYS A 80 -10.49 -2.18 -20.35
N CYS A 81 -9.59 -1.21 -20.38
CA CYS A 81 -8.72 -0.92 -21.54
C CYS A 81 -7.22 -0.86 -21.18
N LEU A 82 -6.80 -1.72 -20.25
CA LEU A 82 -5.41 -1.81 -19.78
C LEU A 82 -4.40 -1.97 -20.93
N GLU A 83 -4.64 -2.93 -21.83
CA GLU A 83 -3.74 -3.26 -22.94
C GLU A 83 -3.42 -2.05 -23.83
N ALA A 84 -4.40 -1.16 -24.06
CA ALA A 84 -4.20 0.03 -24.87
C ALA A 84 -3.35 1.10 -24.16
N ALA A 85 -3.45 1.19 -22.83
CA ALA A 85 -2.85 2.25 -22.04
C ALA A 85 -1.50 1.87 -21.40
N GLU A 86 -1.17 0.58 -21.30
CA GLU A 86 -0.05 0.08 -20.51
C GLU A 86 1.30 0.70 -20.90
N SER A 87 1.64 0.73 -22.19
CA SER A 87 2.92 1.27 -22.67
C SER A 87 3.12 2.76 -22.33
N PHE A 88 2.03 3.53 -22.33
CA PHE A 88 2.07 4.94 -21.91
C PHE A 88 2.22 5.05 -20.39
N ALA A 89 1.50 4.20 -19.64
CA ALA A 89 1.62 4.12 -18.19
C ALA A 89 3.04 3.82 -17.75
N ASP A 90 3.74 2.89 -18.40
CA ASP A 90 5.15 2.59 -18.12
C ASP A 90 6.06 3.82 -18.27
N THR A 91 5.83 4.61 -19.32
CA THR A 91 6.58 5.86 -19.54
C THR A 91 6.36 6.85 -18.38
N TRP A 92 5.10 7.03 -17.95
CA TRP A 92 4.75 7.95 -16.88
C TRP A 92 5.22 7.47 -15.49
N ILE A 93 5.09 6.18 -15.22
CA ILE A 93 5.56 5.55 -13.99
C ILE A 93 7.08 5.71 -13.86
N CYS A 94 7.83 5.44 -14.92
CA CYS A 94 9.27 5.64 -14.96
C CYS A 94 9.64 7.11 -14.66
N ALA A 95 8.93 8.06 -15.28
CA ALA A 95 9.15 9.50 -15.04
C ALA A 95 8.83 9.95 -13.60
N LEU A 96 7.93 9.24 -12.92
CA LEU A 96 7.48 9.55 -11.56
C LEU A 96 8.19 8.71 -10.48
N ASN A 97 9.06 7.77 -10.85
CA ASN A 97 9.66 6.78 -9.93
C ASN A 97 10.39 7.41 -8.73
N SER A 98 11.04 8.57 -8.93
CA SER A 98 11.71 9.31 -7.85
C SER A 98 10.76 9.89 -6.79
N ARG A 99 9.44 9.89 -7.05
CA ARG A 99 8.38 10.41 -6.18
C ARG A 99 7.66 9.32 -5.38
N LEU A 100 8.21 8.10 -5.34
CA LEU A 100 7.65 7.04 -4.53
C LEU A 100 7.68 7.41 -3.04
N PRO A 101 6.57 7.22 -2.30
CA PRO A 101 6.46 7.66 -0.93
C PRO A 101 7.25 6.77 0.03
N LYS A 102 7.74 7.39 1.11
CA LYS A 102 8.43 6.69 2.22
C LYS A 102 7.52 6.39 3.41
N THR A 103 6.28 6.86 3.37
CA THR A 103 5.23 6.64 4.37
C THR A 103 3.92 6.33 3.66
N TYR A 104 3.05 5.55 4.29
CA TYR A 104 1.76 5.20 3.69
C TYR A 104 0.76 6.36 3.82
N SER A 105 0.89 7.34 2.93
CA SER A 105 0.05 8.55 2.84
C SER A 105 -0.93 8.47 1.66
N GLU A 106 -1.66 9.55 1.37
CA GLU A 106 -2.51 9.64 0.17
C GLU A 106 -1.75 9.35 -1.13
N ILE A 107 -0.50 9.82 -1.23
CA ILE A 107 0.40 9.53 -2.35
C ILE A 107 0.64 8.02 -2.48
N ALA A 108 0.75 7.29 -1.37
CA ALA A 108 0.91 5.83 -1.38
C ALA A 108 -0.37 5.12 -1.83
N HIS A 109 -1.56 5.67 -1.53
CA HIS A 109 -2.81 5.13 -2.05
C HIS A 109 -2.90 5.28 -3.57
N MET A 110 -2.51 6.44 -4.11
CA MET A 110 -2.43 6.67 -5.56
C MET A 110 -1.49 5.66 -6.22
N TRP A 111 -0.27 5.51 -5.71
CA TRP A 111 0.68 4.51 -6.23
C TRP A 111 0.19 3.07 -6.08
N THR A 112 -0.51 2.75 -4.99
CA THR A 112 -1.12 1.43 -4.80
C THR A 112 -2.15 1.15 -5.90
N TYR A 113 -3.03 2.12 -6.17
CA TYR A 113 -4.08 1.95 -7.18
C TYR A 113 -3.51 1.92 -8.60
N ILE A 114 -2.56 2.80 -8.93
CA ILE A 114 -1.84 2.76 -10.22
C ILE A 114 -1.19 1.40 -10.43
N ALA A 115 -0.46 0.89 -9.44
CA ALA A 115 0.20 -0.40 -9.54
C ALA A 115 -0.79 -1.58 -9.62
N TYR A 116 -1.96 -1.45 -9.00
CA TYR A 116 -3.04 -2.41 -9.12
C TYR A 116 -3.65 -2.43 -10.53
N VAL A 117 -4.05 -1.28 -11.07
CA VAL A 117 -4.68 -1.20 -12.39
C VAL A 117 -3.70 -1.59 -13.50
N PHE A 118 -2.45 -1.11 -13.44
CA PHE A 118 -1.44 -1.37 -14.46
C PHE A 118 -0.58 -2.60 -14.20
N GLU A 119 -0.99 -3.46 -13.27
CA GLU A 119 -0.33 -4.74 -12.96
C GLU A 119 1.16 -4.64 -12.62
N LYS A 120 1.59 -3.53 -11.99
CA LYS A 120 3.00 -3.29 -11.63
C LYS A 120 3.36 -3.91 -10.28
N THR A 121 3.56 -5.23 -10.27
CA THR A 121 3.81 -6.06 -9.09
C THR A 121 4.87 -5.49 -8.13
N HIS A 122 6.01 -5.04 -8.65
CA HIS A 122 7.09 -4.50 -7.79
C HIS A 122 6.65 -3.27 -6.99
N ILE A 123 5.97 -2.32 -7.64
CA ILE A 123 5.48 -1.10 -6.99
C ILE A 123 4.37 -1.47 -6.00
N PHE A 124 3.47 -2.36 -6.39
CA PHE A 124 2.38 -2.83 -5.53
C PHE A 124 2.93 -3.47 -4.24
N GLN A 125 3.84 -4.44 -4.35
CA GLN A 125 4.48 -5.08 -3.19
C GLN A 125 5.16 -4.06 -2.28
N MET A 126 5.87 -3.08 -2.85
CA MET A 126 6.55 -2.06 -2.07
C MET A 126 5.56 -1.18 -1.31
N MET A 127 4.44 -0.78 -1.93
CA MET A 127 3.37 -0.06 -1.25
C MET A 127 2.72 -0.90 -0.15
N MET A 128 2.53 -2.20 -0.36
CA MET A 128 1.97 -3.12 0.64
C MET A 128 2.90 -3.30 1.84
N LYS A 129 4.21 -3.47 1.62
CA LYS A 129 5.22 -3.48 2.71
C LYS A 129 5.18 -2.18 3.49
N LEU A 130 5.09 -1.05 2.78
CA LEU A 130 5.03 0.27 3.41
C LEU A 130 3.77 0.44 4.27
N ALA A 131 2.64 -0.08 3.79
CA ALA A 131 1.35 -0.10 4.48
C ALA A 131 1.44 -0.91 5.78
N VAL A 132 1.94 -2.15 5.72
CA VAL A 132 2.12 -3.01 6.90
C VAL A 132 3.05 -2.36 7.92
N LYS A 133 4.15 -1.77 7.45
CA LYS A 133 5.17 -1.14 8.31
C LYS A 133 4.68 0.14 9.00
N SER A 134 3.97 1.00 8.27
CA SER A 134 3.79 2.40 8.66
C SER A 134 2.38 2.74 9.14
N SER A 135 1.38 1.94 8.80
CA SER A 135 -0.02 2.21 9.16
C SER A 135 -0.25 2.10 10.66
N LYS A 136 -0.94 3.08 11.22
CA LYS A 136 -1.28 3.16 12.65
C LYS A 136 -2.69 2.65 12.96
N ARG A 137 -3.50 2.44 11.91
CA ARG A 137 -4.90 2.05 11.95
C ARG A 137 -5.23 1.29 10.67
N ARG A 138 -6.42 0.66 10.67
CA ARG A 138 -7.04 0.13 9.47
C ARG A 138 -7.06 1.20 8.37
N ILE A 139 -6.61 0.81 7.20
CA ILE A 139 -6.51 1.67 6.02
C ILE A 139 -7.87 1.72 5.34
N THR A 140 -8.28 2.92 4.92
CA THR A 140 -9.42 3.14 4.04
C THR A 140 -8.96 3.99 2.87
N SER A 141 -9.51 3.73 1.69
CA SER A 141 -9.20 4.50 0.49
C SER A 141 -10.49 4.96 -0.19
N HIS A 142 -10.43 6.14 -0.78
CA HIS A 142 -11.46 6.64 -1.70
C HIS A 142 -11.27 6.07 -3.12
N LEU A 143 -10.11 5.48 -3.42
CA LEU A 143 -9.85 4.81 -4.69
C LEU A 143 -10.45 3.40 -4.64
N PRO A 144 -10.92 2.86 -5.77
CA PRO A 144 -11.57 1.56 -5.84
C PRO A 144 -10.54 0.41 -5.80
N ILE A 145 -9.75 0.36 -4.73
CA ILE A 145 -8.86 -0.74 -4.41
C ILE A 145 -9.71 -1.82 -3.70
N PRO A 146 -9.60 -3.10 -4.08
CA PRO A 146 -10.36 -4.16 -3.43
C PRO A 146 -10.19 -4.16 -1.90
N PRO A 147 -11.28 -4.19 -1.10
CA PRO A 147 -11.20 -4.16 0.35
C PRO A 147 -10.36 -5.31 0.94
N THR A 148 -10.29 -6.44 0.24
CA THR A 148 -9.48 -7.62 0.57
C THR A 148 -7.99 -7.26 0.72
N VAL A 149 -7.48 -6.30 -0.06
CA VAL A 149 -6.10 -5.80 0.05
C VAL A 149 -5.85 -5.24 1.45
N PHE A 150 -6.69 -4.31 1.89
CA PHE A 150 -6.53 -3.64 3.18
C PHE A 150 -6.77 -4.58 4.37
N LEU A 151 -7.67 -5.56 4.22
CA LEU A 151 -7.86 -6.61 5.22
C LEU A 151 -6.60 -7.48 5.38
N LYS A 152 -5.95 -7.87 4.27
CA LYS A 152 -4.70 -8.63 4.30
C LYS A 152 -3.55 -7.82 4.90
N VAL A 153 -3.45 -6.53 4.56
CA VAL A 153 -2.47 -5.62 5.17
C VAL A 153 -2.69 -5.53 6.68
N GLU A 154 -3.93 -5.38 7.14
CA GLU A 154 -4.24 -5.27 8.56
C GLU A 154 -3.87 -6.56 9.31
N LYS A 155 -4.21 -7.72 8.77
CA LYS A 155 -3.82 -9.03 9.34
C LYS A 155 -2.31 -9.18 9.48
N GLN A 156 -1.55 -8.77 8.46
CA GLN A 156 -0.08 -8.82 8.52
C GLN A 156 0.49 -7.82 9.53
N ARG A 157 -0.10 -6.61 9.62
CA ARG A 157 0.29 -5.59 10.59
C ARG A 157 0.10 -6.09 12.02
N GLU A 158 -1.06 -6.66 12.33
CA GLU A 158 -1.36 -7.21 13.66
C GLU A 158 -0.41 -8.36 14.02
N ALA A 159 -0.20 -9.31 13.10
CA ALA A 159 0.74 -10.41 13.30
C ALA A 159 2.19 -9.91 13.55
N LEU A 160 2.61 -8.86 12.85
CA LEU A 160 3.92 -8.25 13.04
C LEU A 160 4.06 -7.60 14.41
N ILE A 161 3.04 -6.85 14.86
CA ILE A 161 3.05 -6.21 16.18
C ILE A 161 3.01 -7.25 17.30
N LEU A 162 2.22 -8.32 17.15
CA LEU A 162 2.18 -9.44 18.10
C LEU A 162 3.56 -10.08 18.28
N ARG A 163 4.31 -10.31 17.19
CA ARG A 163 5.68 -10.85 17.27
C ARG A 163 6.62 -9.92 18.04
N VAL A 164 6.50 -8.60 17.84
CA VAL A 164 7.29 -7.63 18.61
C VAL A 164 6.92 -7.70 20.10
N LEU A 165 5.64 -7.81 20.43
CA LEU A 165 5.18 -7.96 21.82
C LEU A 165 5.68 -9.23 22.46
N GLU A 166 5.55 -10.39 21.79
CA GLU A 166 6.06 -11.67 22.28
C GLU A 166 7.56 -11.60 22.58
N PHE A 167 8.34 -11.04 21.65
CA PHE A 167 9.76 -10.85 21.83
C PHE A 167 10.09 -9.91 23.00
N THR A 168 9.33 -8.82 23.13
CA THR A 168 9.56 -7.85 24.19
C THR A 168 9.19 -8.42 25.57
N ASN A 169 8.08 -9.14 25.67
CA ASN A 169 7.67 -9.83 26.90
C ASN A 169 8.70 -10.87 27.34
N ARG A 170 9.23 -11.68 26.40
CA ARG A 170 10.35 -12.60 26.70
C ARG A 170 11.58 -11.86 27.19
N THR A 171 11.87 -10.70 26.62
CA THR A 171 13.01 -9.87 27.03
C THR A 171 12.80 -9.31 28.44
N VAL A 172 11.59 -8.85 28.77
CA VAL A 172 11.19 -8.42 30.11
C VAL A 172 11.40 -9.53 31.13
N SER A 173 10.83 -10.73 30.91
CA SER A 173 10.98 -11.86 31.85
C SER A 173 12.44 -12.27 32.06
N ARG A 174 13.26 -12.24 30.99
CA ARG A 174 14.70 -12.52 31.10
C ARG A 174 15.43 -11.44 31.89
N LEU A 175 15.08 -10.17 31.71
CA LEU A 175 15.70 -9.08 32.46
C LEU A 175 15.29 -9.11 33.94
N GLU A 176 14.03 -9.42 34.24
CA GLU A 176 13.54 -9.64 35.60
C GLU A 176 14.34 -10.73 36.31
N HIS A 177 14.45 -11.92 35.70
CA HIS A 177 15.23 -13.02 36.27
C HIS A 177 16.69 -12.64 36.51
N VAL A 178 17.34 -11.96 35.56
CA VAL A 178 18.75 -11.56 35.73
C VAL A 178 18.91 -10.44 36.76
N ALA A 179 17.93 -9.55 36.89
CA ALA A 179 17.92 -8.51 37.92
C ALA A 179 17.78 -9.12 39.31
N THR A 180 16.89 -10.09 39.50
CA THR A 180 16.62 -10.71 40.80
C THR A 180 17.66 -11.77 41.19
N SER A 181 17.95 -12.73 40.31
CA SER A 181 18.85 -13.86 40.63
C SER A 181 20.32 -13.45 40.70
N ASN A 182 20.76 -12.52 39.84
CA ASN A 182 22.17 -12.12 39.77
C ASN A 182 22.43 -10.73 40.37
N ASN A 183 21.42 -10.13 41.02
CA ASN A 183 21.44 -8.76 41.54
C ASN A 183 22.00 -7.73 40.51
N CYS A 184 21.65 -7.92 39.24
CA CYS A 184 22.27 -7.20 38.14
C CYS A 184 21.62 -5.83 37.94
N VAL A 185 22.22 -4.78 38.50
CA VAL A 185 21.71 -3.39 38.41
C VAL A 185 21.47 -2.93 36.97
N SER A 186 22.35 -3.29 36.03
CA SER A 186 22.15 -2.94 34.61
C SER A 186 20.93 -3.61 34.00
N ALA A 187 20.55 -4.80 34.45
CA ALA A 187 19.33 -5.47 34.02
C ALA A 187 18.09 -4.73 34.50
N ALA A 188 18.08 -4.28 35.77
CA ALA A 188 16.99 -3.52 36.36
C ALA A 188 16.78 -2.16 35.66
N ILE A 189 17.87 -1.46 35.30
CA ILE A 189 17.79 -0.20 34.55
C ILE A 189 17.18 -0.41 33.16
N ILE A 190 17.61 -1.44 32.42
CA ILE A 190 17.03 -1.75 31.10
C ILE A 190 15.56 -2.15 31.25
N LEU A 191 15.23 -2.94 32.26
CA LEU A 191 13.84 -3.33 32.54
C LEU A 191 12.97 -2.10 32.80
N GLY A 192 13.38 -1.20 33.68
CA GLY A 192 12.63 0.03 33.99
C GLY A 192 12.43 0.92 32.76
N THR A 193 13.49 1.14 31.98
CA THR A 193 13.42 1.95 30.74
C THR A 193 12.54 1.31 29.68
N LEU A 194 12.63 -0.02 29.49
CA LEU A 194 11.78 -0.77 28.58
C LEU A 194 10.30 -0.71 29.02
N SER A 195 10.03 -0.86 30.32
CA SER A 195 8.67 -0.76 30.88
C SER A 195 8.05 0.62 30.66
N VAL A 196 8.80 1.71 30.91
CA VAL A 196 8.34 3.08 30.64
C VAL A 196 8.02 3.26 29.15
N LEU A 197 8.88 2.77 28.26
CA LEU A 197 8.67 2.86 26.82
C LEU A 197 7.44 2.08 26.36
N LEU A 198 7.27 0.85 26.84
CA LEU A 198 6.10 0.02 26.52
C LEU A 198 4.80 0.63 27.04
N ALA A 199 4.82 1.25 28.23
CA ALA A 199 3.70 1.98 28.76
C ALA A 199 3.35 3.19 27.86
N GLY A 200 4.36 3.96 27.43
CA GLY A 200 4.18 5.10 26.51
C GLY A 200 3.61 4.70 25.15
N LEU A 201 3.91 3.50 24.67
CA LEU A 201 3.33 2.93 23.44
C LEU A 201 1.98 2.22 23.65
N ARG A 202 1.46 2.17 24.89
CA ARG A 202 0.26 1.41 25.27
C ARG A 202 0.37 -0.09 24.96
N LEU A 203 1.58 -0.62 25.01
CA LEU A 203 1.92 -2.02 24.77
C LEU A 203 2.08 -2.82 26.07
N LEU A 204 2.32 -2.14 27.19
CA LEU A 204 2.47 -2.78 28.49
C LEU A 204 1.14 -3.38 28.96
N GLY A 205 1.11 -4.69 29.22
CA GLY A 205 -0.09 -5.41 29.65
C GLY A 205 -1.16 -5.58 28.55
N HIS A 206 -0.82 -5.32 27.28
CA HIS A 206 -1.74 -5.42 26.17
C HIS A 206 -2.26 -6.87 26.02
N LYS A 207 -3.57 -7.06 26.13
CA LYS A 207 -4.21 -8.38 25.93
C LYS A 207 -4.34 -8.67 24.44
N ALA A 208 -4.21 -9.94 24.04
CA ALA A 208 -4.35 -10.37 22.64
C ALA A 208 -5.71 -9.99 22.01
N SER A 209 -6.74 -9.72 22.82
CA SER A 209 -8.08 -9.32 22.39
C SER A 209 -8.27 -7.83 22.13
N GLN A 210 -7.29 -6.98 22.47
CA GLN A 210 -7.38 -5.53 22.30
C GLN A 210 -6.82 -5.14 20.92
N SER A 211 -7.49 -4.24 20.20
CA SER A 211 -7.02 -3.81 18.88
C SER A 211 -5.81 -2.87 19.01
N PHE A 212 -4.79 -3.08 18.18
CA PHE A 212 -3.60 -2.22 18.07
C PHE A 212 -3.94 -0.91 17.38
N HIS A 213 -4.73 -0.06 18.04
CA HIS A 213 -4.95 1.30 17.57
C HIS A 213 -3.75 2.17 17.94
N TYR A 214 -3.34 3.05 17.02
CA TYR A 214 -2.35 4.14 17.21
C TYR A 214 -0.87 3.75 17.18
N ALA A 215 -0.51 2.46 17.24
CA ALA A 215 0.88 2.02 17.10
C ALA A 215 1.14 1.37 15.73
N SER A 216 2.14 1.87 15.00
CA SER A 216 2.68 1.20 13.81
C SER A 216 4.00 0.52 14.14
N PHE A 217 4.36 -0.53 13.40
CA PHE A 217 5.65 -1.19 13.55
C PHE A 217 6.80 -0.18 13.45
N ALA A 218 6.75 0.76 12.49
CA ALA A 218 7.77 1.81 12.38
C ALA A 218 7.91 2.67 13.65
N THR A 219 6.80 3.04 14.30
CA THR A 219 6.84 3.82 15.56
C THR A 219 7.39 2.98 16.71
N ILE A 220 6.98 1.72 16.82
CA ILE A 220 7.45 0.79 17.86
C ILE A 220 8.95 0.53 17.69
N SER A 221 9.38 0.17 16.47
CA SER A 221 10.78 -0.10 16.15
C SER A 221 11.68 1.11 16.37
N LYS A 222 11.21 2.31 16.00
CA LYS A 222 11.95 3.55 16.27
C LYS A 222 12.14 3.76 17.77
N ALA A 223 11.07 3.61 18.56
CA ALA A 223 11.14 3.78 20.01
C ALA A 223 12.08 2.75 20.64
N LEU A 224 11.91 1.46 20.31
CA LEU A 224 12.76 0.39 20.85
C LEU A 224 14.24 0.55 20.48
N ASN A 225 14.56 1.03 19.27
CA ASN A 225 15.94 1.32 18.87
C ASN A 225 16.54 2.54 19.59
N GLN A 226 15.70 3.44 20.14
CA GLN A 226 16.16 4.55 20.97
C GLN A 226 16.53 4.12 22.40
N LEU A 227 16.30 2.86 22.79
CA LEU A 227 16.77 2.29 24.07
C LEU A 227 18.30 2.16 24.16
N ASN A 228 19.06 2.77 23.25
CA ASN A 228 20.51 2.87 23.30
C ASN A 228 20.92 3.81 24.44
N ILE A 229 20.77 3.32 25.67
CA ILE A 229 21.21 4.00 26.89
C ILE A 229 22.73 3.96 26.87
N GLU A 230 23.35 5.11 26.60
CA GLU A 230 24.78 5.27 26.71
C GLU A 230 25.24 4.90 28.14
N LYS A 231 26.25 4.02 28.22
CA LYS A 231 27.40 4.05 29.15
C LYS A 231 27.88 2.72 29.76
N THR A 232 27.33 1.54 29.44
CA THR A 232 28.03 0.28 29.81
C THR A 232 27.99 -0.82 28.74
N PRO A 233 29.08 -1.63 28.58
CA PRO A 233 29.14 -2.71 27.58
C PRO A 233 28.11 -3.83 27.81
N SER A 234 27.72 -4.07 29.06
CA SER A 234 26.67 -5.03 29.44
C SER A 234 25.28 -4.61 28.90
N ILE A 235 24.98 -3.31 28.92
CA ILE A 235 23.73 -2.75 28.37
C ILE A 235 23.73 -2.84 26.84
N ARG A 236 24.86 -2.50 26.21
CA ARG A 236 25.02 -2.51 24.73
C ARG A 236 24.73 -3.88 24.11
N HIS A 237 25.18 -4.97 24.72
CA HIS A 237 24.93 -6.32 24.18
C HIS A 237 23.43 -6.68 24.19
N ARG A 238 22.70 -6.27 25.23
CA ARG A 238 21.28 -6.62 25.40
C ARG A 238 20.37 -5.79 24.51
N THR A 239 20.68 -4.51 24.27
CA THR A 239 19.94 -3.66 23.33
C THR A 239 20.17 -4.08 21.88
N LYS A 240 21.38 -4.55 21.54
CA LYS A 240 21.69 -5.09 20.21
C LYS A 240 20.78 -6.25 19.80
N ALA A 241 20.43 -7.14 20.73
CA ALA A 241 19.50 -8.25 20.45
C ALA A 241 18.10 -7.76 20.05
N ILE A 242 17.62 -6.67 20.65
CA ILE A 242 16.34 -6.04 20.30
C ILE A 242 16.41 -5.48 18.88
N SER A 243 17.45 -4.69 18.57
CA SER A 243 17.63 -4.12 17.23
C SER A 243 17.75 -5.21 16.15
N SER A 244 18.54 -6.25 16.38
CA SER A 244 18.66 -7.37 15.43
C SER A 244 17.34 -8.13 15.21
N CYS A 245 16.51 -8.28 16.25
CA CYS A 245 15.18 -8.87 16.10
C CYS A 245 14.26 -7.99 15.27
N LEU A 246 14.24 -6.67 15.52
CA LEU A 246 13.44 -5.72 14.76
C LEU A 246 13.86 -5.67 13.29
N GLU A 247 15.16 -5.69 12.99
CA GLU A 247 15.68 -5.77 11.62
C GLU A 247 15.30 -7.09 10.93
N ALA A 248 15.31 -8.21 11.66
CA ALA A 248 14.87 -9.50 11.12
C ALA A 248 13.36 -9.51 10.82
N LEU A 249 12.55 -8.96 11.72
CA LEU A 249 11.10 -8.81 11.53
C LEU A 249 10.80 -7.88 10.36
N GLU A 250 11.52 -6.77 10.24
CA GLU A 250 11.36 -5.81 9.14
C GLU A 250 11.72 -6.44 7.79
N ARG A 251 12.83 -7.17 7.70
CA ARG A 251 13.21 -7.92 6.49
C ARG A 251 12.20 -9.02 6.15
N GLY A 252 11.54 -9.58 7.15
CA GLY A 252 10.51 -10.60 7.02
C GLY A 252 9.14 -10.09 6.57
N ILE A 253 8.93 -8.77 6.45
CA ILE A 253 7.67 -8.21 5.96
C ILE A 253 7.49 -8.60 4.49
N LYS A 254 6.60 -9.55 4.23
CA LYS A 254 6.24 -9.97 2.89
C LYS A 254 5.39 -8.87 2.25
N GLY A 255 5.71 -8.49 1.01
CA GLY A 255 4.80 -7.67 0.21
C GLY A 255 3.66 -8.55 -0.27
N LEU A 256 2.42 -8.07 -0.17
CA LEU A 256 1.29 -8.72 -0.84
C LEU A 256 1.54 -8.69 -2.35
N GLN A 257 1.30 -9.82 -3.00
CA GLN A 257 1.39 -9.94 -4.44
C GLN A 257 0.08 -9.48 -5.07
N LEU A 258 0.14 -9.03 -6.32
CA LEU A 258 -1.07 -8.75 -7.09
C LEU A 258 -1.93 -10.01 -7.28
N CYS A 259 -1.30 -11.19 -7.46
CA CYS A 259 -2.02 -12.47 -7.53
C CYS A 259 -2.79 -12.81 -6.25
N ASP A 260 -2.41 -12.25 -5.10
CA ASP A 260 -3.18 -12.43 -3.86
C ASP A 260 -4.50 -11.61 -3.89
N VAL A 261 -4.67 -10.71 -4.85
CA VAL A 261 -5.82 -9.79 -4.94
C VAL A 261 -6.80 -10.22 -6.04
N TYR A 262 -6.29 -10.78 -7.13
CA TYR A 262 -7.09 -11.33 -8.21
C TYR A 262 -7.66 -12.71 -7.83
N GLU A 263 -8.75 -12.73 -7.07
CA GLU A 263 -9.75 -13.79 -7.23
C GLU A 263 -10.52 -13.43 -8.51
N LYS A 264 -10.07 -13.92 -9.67
CA LYS A 264 -10.85 -13.88 -10.91
C LYS A 264 -11.89 -14.99 -10.88
#